data_AF-A0A1I3R2P2-F1
#
_entry.id   AF-A0A1I3R2P2-F1
#
_cell.length_a   1.000
_cell.length_b   1.000
_cell.length_c   1.000
_cell.angle_alpha   90.00
_cell.angle_beta   90.00
_cell.angle_gamma   90.00
#
_symmetry.space_group_name_H-M   'P 1'
#
loop_
_entity.id
_entity.type
_entity.pdbx_description
1 polymer ?
#
loop_
_entity_poly.entity_id
_entity_poly.type
_entity_poly.pdbx_seq_one_letter_code
_entity_poly.pdbx_strand_id
1 'polypeptide(L)'
;MTESFTGVVDRVVDGETAVILLEEDGETVDQLDVPLGRLPEPARDEGAILSITVSAGELVDAESRPEETSDRRESARERLKRLSDRLSER
;
A
#
# COMPACT_ATOMS: atom_id res chain seq x y z
N MET A 1 -14.33 12.59 15.70
CA MET A 1 -14.12 11.14 15.83
C MET A 1 -13.29 10.72 14.63
N THR A 2 -12.28 9.89 14.84
CA THR A 2 -11.49 9.29 13.74
C THR A 2 -12.05 7.90 13.51
N GLU A 3 -12.41 7.61 12.28
CA GLU A 3 -12.94 6.33 11.83
C GLU A 3 -11.92 5.71 10.88
N SER A 4 -11.69 4.41 11.03
CA SER A 4 -10.70 3.66 10.26
C SER A 4 -11.40 2.78 9.25
N PHE A 5 -11.07 2.96 7.99
CA PHE A 5 -11.64 2.27 6.83
C PHE A 5 -10.56 1.48 6.10
N THR A 6 -10.98 0.52 5.28
CA THR A 6 -10.09 -0.18 4.36
C THR A 6 -10.04 0.59 3.05
N GLY A 7 -8.90 1.16 2.70
CA GLY A 7 -8.66 1.82 1.42
C GLY A 7 -8.12 0.84 0.40
N VAL A 8 -8.70 0.78 -0.79
CA VAL A 8 -8.20 -0.01 -1.93
C VAL A 8 -7.89 0.93 -3.09
N VAL A 9 -6.67 0.87 -3.62
CA VAL A 9 -6.30 1.65 -4.82
C VAL A 9 -6.95 1.00 -6.03
N ASP A 10 -8.03 1.60 -6.57
CA ASP A 10 -8.68 1.10 -7.81
C ASP A 10 -7.78 1.34 -9.01
N ARG A 11 -7.29 2.58 -9.14
CA ARG A 11 -6.43 3.01 -10.25
C ARG A 11 -5.56 4.18 -9.89
N VAL A 12 -4.52 4.38 -10.69
CA VAL A 12 -3.66 5.56 -10.62
C VAL A 12 -3.82 6.39 -11.89
N VAL A 13 -4.19 7.66 -11.71
CA VAL A 13 -4.33 8.67 -12.75
C VAL A 13 -3.00 9.42 -12.90
N ASP A 14 -2.46 9.39 -14.12
CA ASP A 14 -1.23 10.09 -14.55
C ASP A 14 0.04 9.78 -13.73
N GLY A 15 0.00 8.76 -12.86
CA GLY A 15 1.11 8.48 -11.93
C GLY A 15 1.26 9.54 -10.84
N GLU A 16 0.26 10.40 -10.65
CA GLU A 16 0.28 11.50 -9.70
C GLU A 16 -0.86 11.42 -8.67
N THR A 17 -2.01 10.88 -9.07
CA THR A 17 -3.20 10.77 -8.22
C THR A 17 -3.69 9.33 -8.17
N ALA A 18 -3.83 8.77 -6.98
CA ALA A 18 -4.44 7.47 -6.77
C ALA A 18 -5.90 7.63 -6.36
N VAL A 19 -6.77 6.84 -6.98
CA VAL A 19 -8.18 6.74 -6.59
C VAL A 19 -8.30 5.61 -5.58
N ILE A 20 -8.68 5.95 -4.35
CA ILE A 20 -8.81 5.02 -3.24
C ILE A 20 -10.29 4.85 -2.91
N LEU A 21 -10.77 3.61 -2.97
CA LEU A 21 -12.10 3.25 -2.52
C LEU A 21 -12.05 2.91 -1.03
N LEU A 22 -12.88 3.57 -0.23
CA LEU A 22 -13.04 3.31 1.19
C LEU A 22 -14.12 2.25 1.37
N GLU A 23 -13.74 1.13 1.99
CA GLU A 23 -14.60 0.01 2.30
C GLU A 23 -14.81 -0.11 3.82
N GLU A 24 -16.07 -0.31 4.21
CA GLU A 24 -16.51 -0.65 5.55
C GLU A 24 -17.26 -1.98 5.47
N ASP A 25 -16.87 -2.97 6.28
CA ASP A 25 -17.48 -4.31 6.28
C ASP A 25 -17.57 -5.01 4.89
N GLY A 26 -16.68 -4.65 3.96
CA GLY A 26 -16.64 -5.21 2.60
C GLY A 26 -17.59 -4.52 1.61
N GLU A 27 -18.20 -3.41 2.00
CA GLU A 27 -18.98 -2.54 1.11
C GLU A 27 -18.24 -1.22 0.91
N THR A 28 -18.16 -0.75 -0.34
CA THR A 28 -17.60 0.57 -0.63
C THR A 28 -18.55 1.65 -0.11
N VAL A 29 -18.10 2.40 0.89
CA VAL A 29 -18.87 3.48 1.53
C VAL A 29 -18.50 4.85 0.98
N ASP A 30 -17.26 5.03 0.49
CA ASP A 30 -16.76 6.32 0.06
C ASP A 30 -15.57 6.19 -0.92
N GLN A 31 -15.13 7.31 -1.53
CA GLN A 31 -14.02 7.36 -2.47
C GLN A 31 -13.18 8.61 -2.22
N LEU A 32 -11.86 8.44 -2.14
CA LEU A 32 -10.88 9.51 -1.95
C LEU A 32 -9.87 9.54 -3.10
N ASP A 33 -9.71 10.73 -3.68
CA ASP A 33 -8.64 11.03 -4.61
C ASP A 33 -7.43 11.56 -3.83
N VAL A 34 -6.37 10.75 -3.73
CA VAL A 34 -5.18 11.07 -2.92
C VAL A 34 -3.95 11.17 -3.82
N PRO A 35 -3.13 12.23 -3.70
CA PRO A 35 -1.87 12.30 -4.44
C PRO A 35 -0.96 11.11 -4.10
N LEU A 36 -0.34 10.47 -5.09
CA LEU A 36 0.62 9.38 -4.87
C LEU A 36 1.80 9.78 -3.99
N GLY A 37 2.18 11.07 -4.01
CA GLY A 37 3.22 11.61 -3.13
C GLY A 37 2.84 11.57 -1.64
N ARG A 38 1.55 11.52 -1.30
CA ARG A 38 1.03 11.31 0.08
C ARG A 38 0.99 9.84 0.46
N LEU A 39 0.93 8.94 -0.53
CA LEU A 39 0.87 7.52 -0.28
C LEU A 39 2.27 6.93 -0.05
N PRO A 40 2.39 5.98 0.89
CA PRO A 40 3.62 5.20 1.04
C PRO A 40 3.90 4.41 -0.23
N GLU A 41 5.18 4.27 -0.61
CA GLU A 41 5.62 3.54 -1.80
C GLU A 41 4.93 2.17 -2.02
N PRO A 42 4.76 1.30 -1.00
CA PRO A 42 4.06 0.02 -1.18
C PRO A 42 2.56 0.13 -1.50
N ALA A 43 1.94 1.30 -1.33
CA ALA A 43 0.54 1.55 -1.63
C ALA A 43 0.33 2.39 -2.91
N ARG A 44 1.37 2.51 -3.76
CA ARG A 44 1.32 3.28 -5.02
C ARG A 44 0.89 2.45 -6.22
N ASP A 45 0.81 1.14 -6.06
CA ASP A 45 0.38 0.21 -7.09
C ASP A 45 -1.15 0.04 -7.11
N GLU A 46 -1.70 -0.20 -8.30
CA GLU A 46 -3.11 -0.55 -8.48
C GLU A 46 -3.41 -1.87 -7.78
N GLY A 47 -4.51 -1.91 -7.02
CA GLY A 47 -4.91 -3.04 -6.19
C GLY A 47 -4.22 -3.09 -4.82
N ALA A 48 -3.43 -2.07 -4.43
CA ALA A 48 -2.85 -2.01 -3.11
C ALA A 48 -3.92 -1.72 -2.04
N ILE A 49 -3.84 -2.44 -0.92
CA ILE A 49 -4.74 -2.28 0.23
C ILE A 49 -4.00 -1.53 1.33
N LEU A 50 -4.67 -0.52 1.91
CA LEU A 50 -4.14 0.30 2.99
C LEU A 50 -5.24 0.62 4.00
N SER A 51 -4.85 0.86 5.25
CA SER A 51 -5.77 1.38 6.27
C SER A 51 -5.83 2.90 6.13
N ILE A 52 -7.02 3.44 5.85
CA ILE A 52 -7.24 4.89 5.82
C ILE A 52 -7.93 5.30 7.12
N THR A 53 -7.41 6.32 7.79
CA THR A 53 -8.10 6.95 8.92
C THR A 53 -8.70 8.26 8.46
N VAL A 54 -10.02 8.36 8.52
CA VAL A 54 -10.78 9.56 8.18
C VAL A 54 -11.26 10.23 9.47
N SER A 55 -11.20 11.56 9.53
CA SER A 55 -11.84 12.32 10.60
C SER A 55 -12.64 13.46 10.02
N ALA A 56 -13.90 13.55 10.41
CA ALA A 56 -14.82 14.59 9.92
C ALA A 56 -14.93 14.65 8.37
N GLY A 57 -14.77 13.50 7.70
CA GLY A 57 -14.82 13.40 6.23
C GLY A 57 -13.51 13.73 5.52
N GLU A 58 -12.42 13.97 6.25
CA GLU A 58 -11.10 14.21 5.66
C GLU A 58 -10.12 13.08 5.99
N LEU A 59 -9.30 12.67 5.02
CA LEU A 59 -8.19 11.74 5.27
C LEU A 59 -7.20 12.38 6.23
N VAL A 60 -7.04 11.76 7.40
CA VAL A 60 -6.09 12.18 8.42
C VAL A 60 -4.83 11.33 8.34
N ASP A 61 -4.97 10.03 8.10
CA ASP A 61 -3.84 9.10 8.06
C ASP A 61 -4.05 7.97 7.03
N ALA A 62 -2.96 7.39 6.54
CA ALA A 62 -2.94 6.35 5.53
C ALA A 62 -1.75 5.41 5.78
N GLU A 63 -2.03 4.23 6.33
CA GLU A 63 -1.01 3.22 6.62
C GLU A 63 -1.10 2.07 5.60
N SER A 64 -0.02 1.83 4.86
CA SER A 64 0.07 0.64 4.02
C SER A 64 0.06 -0.61 4.90
N ARG A 65 -0.81 -1.57 4.59
CA ARG A 65 -0.80 -2.90 5.19
C ARG A 65 -0.20 -3.88 4.19
N PRO A 66 1.13 -4.07 4.18
CA PRO A 66 1.81 -4.99 3.25
C PRO A 66 1.52 -6.48 3.50
N GLU A 67 0.59 -6.81 4.39
CA GLU A 67 0.33 -8.18 4.86
C GLU A 67 -0.47 -9.02 3.84
N GLU A 68 -1.15 -8.39 2.88
CA GLU A 68 -1.99 -9.06 1.85
C GLU A 68 -1.52 -8.82 0.40
N THR A 69 -0.34 -8.23 0.19
CA THR A 69 0.27 -8.07 -1.15
C THR A 69 1.63 -8.78 -1.25
N SER A 70 1.80 -9.85 -0.46
CA SER A 70 3.00 -10.69 -0.47
C SER A 70 2.90 -11.92 -1.37
N ASP A 71 1.93 -11.97 -2.30
CA ASP A 71 1.98 -12.96 -3.38
C ASP A 71 2.65 -12.36 -4.62
N ARG A 72 3.96 -12.66 -4.71
CA ARG A 72 4.63 -13.04 -5.97
C ARG A 72 5.30 -11.94 -6.80
N ARG A 73 6.28 -11.22 -6.22
CA ARG A 73 7.43 -10.74 -7.05
C ARG A 73 8.78 -10.48 -6.36
N GLU A 74 9.05 -11.02 -5.16
CA GLU A 74 10.39 -10.89 -4.56
C GLU A 74 11.01 -12.20 -4.02
N SER A 75 10.80 -13.35 -4.65
CA SER A 75 11.71 -14.50 -4.45
C SER A 75 12.95 -14.48 -5.36
N ALA A 76 13.21 -13.36 -6.06
CA ALA A 76 14.40 -13.19 -6.90
C ALA A 76 15.59 -12.51 -6.18
N ARG A 77 15.43 -12.00 -4.95
CA ARG A 77 16.52 -11.30 -4.23
C ARG A 77 17.13 -12.06 -3.05
N GLU A 78 16.51 -13.16 -2.59
CA GLU A 78 17.03 -14.04 -1.53
C GLU A 78 18.03 -15.13 -2.02
N ARG A 79 18.59 -15.00 -3.24
CA ARG A 79 19.64 -15.91 -3.74
C ARG A 79 21.02 -15.27 -3.83
N LEU A 80 21.12 -13.94 -3.79
CA LEU A 80 22.39 -13.25 -4.02
C LEU A 80 23.19 -12.98 -2.74
N LYS A 81 22.58 -13.00 -1.56
CA LYS A 81 23.31 -12.77 -0.30
C LYS A 81 24.03 -14.01 0.26
N ARG A 82 23.78 -15.21 -0.27
CA ARG A 82 24.40 -16.46 0.23
C ARG A 82 25.76 -16.82 -0.39
N LEU A 83 26.22 -16.13 -1.43
CA LEU A 83 27.49 -16.46 -2.11
C LEU A 83 28.69 -15.61 -1.66
N SER A 84 28.47 -14.56 -0.87
CA SER A 84 29.54 -13.60 -0.54
C SER A 84 30.21 -13.81 0.81
N ASP A 85 29.83 -14.84 1.58
CA ASP A 85 30.29 -15.01 2.97
C ASP A 85 30.88 -16.42 3.19
N ARG A 86 31.97 -16.78 2.48
CA ARG A 86 33.01 -17.78 2.93
C ARG A 86 34.04 -18.26 1.89
N LEU A 87 34.24 -17.59 0.74
CA LEU A 87 35.55 -17.65 0.05
C LEU A 87 36.52 -16.57 0.59
N SER A 88 36.37 -16.25 1.86
CA SER A 88 37.28 -15.39 2.62
C SER A 88 37.51 -16.00 4.00
N GLU A 89 37.70 -17.31 4.06
CA GLU A 89 38.52 -17.93 5.08
C GLU A 89 39.28 -19.06 4.40
N ARG A 90 40.54 -19.17 4.79
CA ARG A 90 41.69 -19.70 4.06
C ARG A 90 41.79 -21.22 4.11
#